data_AF-A0A485A5G3-F1
#
_entry.id   AF-A0A485A5G3-F1
#
_cell.length_a   1.000
_cell.length_b   1.000
_cell.length_c   1.000
_cell.angle_alpha   90.00
_cell.angle_beta   90.00
_cell.angle_gamma   90.00
#
_symmetry.space_group_name_H-M   'P 1'
#
loop_
_entity.id
_entity.type
_entity.pdbx_description
1 polymer ?
#
loop_
_entity_poly.entity_id
_entity_poly.type
_entity_poly.pdbx_seq_one_letter_code
_entity_poly.pdbx_strand_id
1 'polypeptide(L)'
;MQLRQFPKHQWSKNTAKIVEAEQSHAPRLLEAWNDYIKDKGQKWRKQTANENHRFFDVLHHVVGDRHVNNVTKQDIRDSLKVAENLPTRTRLPYSRMSLTECIDYDVPEDDLIASEHVHKHLKLWRSLFKTYLVNQKDILTKSPTDGISYEVKSNRGGNYTSSELSRIKRISFRPTRQ
;
A
#
# COMPACT_ATOMS: atom_id res chain seq x y z
N MET A 1 -39.82 45.88 13.42
CA MET A 1 -39.12 44.58 13.47
C MET A 1 -37.63 44.82 13.31
N GLN A 2 -36.83 44.78 14.38
CA GLN A 2 -35.36 44.87 14.29
C GLN A 2 -34.80 43.46 14.12
N LEU A 3 -34.20 43.20 12.96
CA LEU A 3 -33.46 41.97 12.67
C LEU A 3 -32.18 41.97 13.51
N ARG A 4 -32.07 41.03 14.47
CA ARG A 4 -30.83 40.77 15.21
C ARG A 4 -29.77 40.29 14.22
N GLN A 5 -28.78 41.12 13.93
CA GLN A 5 -27.58 40.67 13.22
C GLN A 5 -26.74 39.83 14.18
N PHE A 6 -26.66 38.52 13.92
CA PHE A 6 -25.71 37.65 14.61
C PHE A 6 -24.29 37.88 14.07
N PRO A 7 -23.26 38.02 14.93
CA PRO A 7 -21.91 38.35 14.49
C PRO A 7 -21.28 37.14 13.77
N LYS A 8 -21.22 37.22 12.44
CA LYS A 8 -20.61 36.20 11.54
C LYS A 8 -19.16 35.82 11.93
N HIS A 9 -18.46 36.73 12.62
CA HIS A 9 -17.05 36.59 12.97
C HIS A 9 -16.80 35.57 14.09
N GLN A 10 -17.80 35.29 14.94
CA GLN A 10 -17.67 34.38 16.08
C GLN A 10 -17.96 32.92 15.68
N TRP A 11 -18.87 32.73 14.71
CA TRP A 11 -19.15 31.42 14.10
C TRP A 11 -17.90 30.84 13.40
N SER A 12 -17.22 31.65 12.59
CA SER A 12 -16.02 31.22 11.85
C SER A 12 -14.85 30.82 12.73
N LYS A 13 -14.68 31.48 13.88
CA LYS A 13 -13.60 31.16 14.84
C LYS A 13 -13.92 29.89 15.61
N ASN A 14 -15.18 29.67 15.98
CA ASN A 14 -15.61 28.44 16.63
C ASN A 14 -15.55 27.23 15.69
N THR A 15 -15.96 27.37 14.42
CA THR A 15 -15.83 26.26 13.46
C THR A 15 -14.37 25.89 13.25
N ALA A 16 -13.48 26.85 12.99
CA ALA A 16 -12.05 26.58 12.82
C ALA A 16 -11.44 25.86 14.05
N LYS A 17 -11.80 26.29 15.26
CA LYS A 17 -11.32 25.70 16.52
C LYS A 17 -11.85 24.28 16.76
N ILE A 18 -13.05 23.96 16.29
CA ILE A 18 -13.62 22.60 16.34
C ILE A 18 -12.92 21.68 15.35
N VAL A 19 -12.62 22.14 14.12
CA VAL A 19 -11.91 21.32 13.12
C VAL A 19 -10.47 21.04 13.55
N GLU A 20 -9.81 22.01 14.19
CA GLU A 20 -8.44 21.88 14.69
C GLU A 20 -8.36 20.94 15.91
N ALA A 21 -9.37 20.95 16.78
CA ALA A 21 -9.48 20.02 17.91
C ALA A 21 -9.71 18.57 17.45
N GLU A 22 -10.57 18.32 16.47
CA GLU A 22 -10.76 16.98 15.88
C GLU A 22 -9.53 16.50 15.09
N GLN A 23 -8.77 17.41 14.47
CA GLN A 23 -7.54 17.05 13.77
C GLN A 23 -6.44 16.50 14.69
N SER A 24 -6.43 16.91 15.96
CA SER A 24 -5.41 16.51 16.94
C SER A 24 -5.65 15.14 17.60
N HIS A 25 -6.81 14.49 17.38
CA HIS A 25 -7.18 13.26 18.07
C HIS A 25 -7.04 11.97 17.22
N ALA A 26 -6.88 12.07 15.90
CA ALA A 26 -6.69 10.88 15.08
C ALA A 26 -5.36 10.19 15.46
N PRO A 27 -5.29 8.85 15.55
CA PRO A 27 -4.04 8.15 15.87
C PRO A 27 -2.97 8.40 14.80
N ARG A 28 -1.71 8.21 15.18
CA ARG A 28 -0.62 8.20 14.20
C ARG A 28 -0.72 6.98 13.27
N LEU A 29 -0.11 7.04 12.10
CA LEU A 29 -0.18 5.96 11.12
C LEU A 29 0.35 4.63 11.68
N LEU A 30 1.48 4.66 12.40
CA LEU A 30 2.05 3.47 13.02
C LEU A 30 1.16 2.92 14.16
N GLU A 31 0.57 3.81 14.95
CA GLU A 31 -0.38 3.45 16.01
C GLU A 31 -1.63 2.78 15.42
N ALA A 32 -2.24 3.39 14.41
CA ALA A 32 -3.39 2.84 13.69
C ALA A 32 -3.08 1.47 13.05
N TRP A 33 -1.86 1.29 12.55
CA TRP A 33 -1.40 0.00 12.05
C TRP A 33 -1.30 -1.05 13.15
N ASN A 34 -0.73 -0.69 14.31
CA ASN A 34 -0.60 -1.59 15.45
C ASN A 34 -1.97 -2.06 15.98
N ASP A 35 -2.94 -1.15 16.05
CA ASP A 35 -4.31 -1.51 16.42
C ASP A 35 -4.98 -2.39 15.36
N TYR A 36 -4.76 -2.09 14.08
CA TYR A 36 -5.27 -2.90 12.98
C TYR A 36 -4.71 -4.34 12.97
N ILE A 37 -3.42 -4.54 13.24
CA ILE A 37 -2.85 -5.90 13.34
C ILE A 37 -3.29 -6.60 14.62
N LYS A 38 -3.52 -5.86 15.71
CA LYS A 38 -4.06 -6.40 16.96
C LYS A 38 -5.49 -6.91 16.78
N ASP A 39 -6.32 -6.22 16.01
CA ASP A 39 -7.70 -6.60 15.80
C ASP A 39 -7.87 -7.61 14.64
N LYS A 40 -7.25 -7.34 13.48
CA LYS A 40 -7.41 -8.15 12.27
C LYS A 40 -6.27 -9.14 12.05
N GLY A 41 -5.06 -8.73 12.40
CA GLY A 41 -3.83 -9.48 12.12
C GLY A 41 -3.68 -10.79 12.90
N GLN A 42 -4.38 -10.95 14.02
CA GLN A 42 -4.34 -12.17 14.83
C GLN A 42 -4.70 -13.45 14.06
N LYS A 43 -5.50 -13.33 13.00
CA LYS A 43 -5.92 -14.47 12.16
C LYS A 43 -4.96 -14.75 11.00
N TRP A 44 -3.94 -13.93 10.79
CA TRP A 44 -3.00 -14.11 9.69
C TRP A 44 -2.00 -15.22 10.00
N ARG A 45 -1.73 -16.06 8.99
CA ARG A 45 -0.55 -16.93 9.03
C ARG A 45 0.71 -16.06 9.01
N LYS A 46 1.80 -16.58 9.59
CA LYS A 46 3.09 -15.88 9.67
C LYS A 46 3.55 -15.29 8.33
N GLN A 47 3.41 -16.03 7.23
CA GLN A 47 3.79 -15.56 5.90
C GLN A 47 2.95 -14.35 5.46
N THR A 48 1.64 -14.40 5.64
CA THR A 48 0.72 -13.29 5.32
C THR A 48 0.98 -12.08 6.20
N ALA A 49 1.26 -12.29 7.50
CA ALA A 49 1.62 -11.21 8.39
C ALA A 49 2.91 -10.50 7.96
N ASN A 50 3.95 -11.25 7.58
CA ASN A 50 5.21 -10.70 7.09
C ASN A 50 5.04 -9.96 5.76
N GLU A 51 4.25 -10.50 4.83
CA GLU A 51 3.93 -9.85 3.56
C GLU A 51 3.17 -8.53 3.78
N ASN A 52 2.16 -8.54 4.66
CA ASN A 52 1.40 -7.35 4.99
C ASN A 52 2.24 -6.28 5.70
N HIS A 53 3.15 -6.66 6.60
CA HIS A 53 4.07 -5.71 7.23
C HIS A 53 4.95 -5.04 6.18
N ARG A 54 5.51 -5.81 5.24
CA ARG A 54 6.31 -5.23 4.15
C ARG A 54 5.52 -4.26 3.28
N PHE A 55 4.24 -4.52 3.03
CA PHE A 55 3.37 -3.60 2.29
C PHE A 55 3.07 -2.33 3.09
N PHE A 56 2.95 -2.44 4.41
CA PHE A 56 2.81 -1.29 5.30
C PHE A 56 4.10 -0.48 5.37
N ASP A 57 5.28 -1.11 5.44
CA ASP A 57 6.57 -0.43 5.50
C ASP A 57 6.78 0.52 4.31
N VAL A 58 6.33 0.14 3.11
CA VAL A 58 6.35 1.00 1.92
C VAL A 58 5.48 2.25 2.12
N LEU A 59 4.25 2.06 2.59
CA LEU A 59 3.36 3.18 2.90
C LEU A 59 3.97 4.08 3.98
N HIS A 60 4.47 3.51 5.06
CA HIS A 60 5.05 4.24 6.18
C HIS A 60 6.31 5.00 5.77
N HIS A 61 7.15 4.42 4.91
CA HIS A 61 8.34 5.08 4.37
C HIS A 61 7.98 6.37 3.60
N VAL A 62 6.97 6.31 2.74
CA VAL A 62 6.55 7.45 1.91
C VAL A 62 5.75 8.48 2.71
N VAL A 63 4.81 8.01 3.54
CA VAL A 63 3.86 8.86 4.26
C VAL A 63 4.48 9.49 5.50
N GLY A 64 5.41 8.78 6.15
CA GLY A 64 5.90 9.06 7.49
C GLY A 64 4.87 8.75 8.59
N ASP A 65 5.29 8.84 9.85
CA ASP A 65 4.42 8.61 11.00
C ASP A 65 3.61 9.86 11.39
N ARG A 66 2.73 10.31 10.48
CA ARG A 66 1.78 11.40 10.75
C ARG A 66 0.40 10.87 11.13
N HIS A 67 -0.45 11.76 11.63
CA HIS A 67 -1.85 11.44 11.92
C HIS A 67 -2.59 10.94 10.67
N VAL A 68 -3.42 9.90 10.84
CA VAL A 68 -4.09 9.21 9.71
C VAL A 68 -5.04 10.11 8.91
N ASN A 69 -5.57 11.17 9.53
CA ASN A 69 -6.41 12.19 8.89
C ASN A 69 -5.62 13.13 7.97
N ASN A 70 -4.29 13.22 8.13
CA ASN A 70 -3.40 14.02 7.30
C ASN A 70 -2.81 13.20 6.14
N VAL A 71 -3.16 11.92 6.03
CA VAL A 71 -2.78 11.09 4.87
C VAL A 71 -3.67 11.44 3.70
N THR A 72 -3.07 11.89 2.61
CA THR A 72 -3.77 12.33 1.42
C THR A 72 -3.86 11.24 0.36
N LYS A 73 -4.76 11.44 -0.61
CA LYS A 73 -4.84 10.59 -1.80
C LYS A 73 -3.53 10.59 -2.60
N GLN A 74 -2.79 11.71 -2.59
CA GLN A 74 -1.54 11.82 -3.32
C GLN A 74 -0.46 10.94 -2.69
N ASP A 75 -0.40 10.88 -1.36
CA ASP A 75 0.53 10.00 -0.65
C ASP A 75 0.33 8.52 -1.00
N ILE A 76 -0.94 8.08 -1.17
CA ILE A 76 -1.23 6.72 -1.61
C ILE A 76 -0.74 6.48 -3.05
N ARG A 77 -0.88 7.46 -3.94
CA ARG A 77 -0.37 7.33 -5.33
C ARG A 77 1.13 7.27 -5.36
N ASP A 78 1.81 8.10 -4.58
CA ASP A 78 3.27 8.11 -4.52
C ASP A 78 3.79 6.83 -3.86
N SER A 79 3.07 6.29 -2.87
CA SER A 79 3.35 4.96 -2.31
C SER A 79 3.20 3.84 -3.35
N LEU A 80 2.21 3.91 -4.24
CA LEU A 80 2.08 2.95 -5.36
C LEU A 80 3.26 3.06 -6.33
N LYS A 81 3.67 4.28 -6.71
CA LYS A 81 4.84 4.48 -7.57
C LYS A 81 6.10 3.90 -6.94
N VAL A 82 6.31 4.08 -5.64
CA VAL A 82 7.44 3.46 -4.93
C VAL A 82 7.31 1.94 -5.02
N ALA A 83 6.13 1.37 -4.72
CA ALA A 83 5.93 -0.07 -4.81
C ALA A 83 6.20 -0.63 -6.22
N GLU A 84 5.79 0.06 -7.28
CA GLU A 84 6.04 -0.32 -8.68
C GLU A 84 7.52 -0.42 -9.03
N ASN A 85 8.36 0.41 -8.41
CA ASN A 85 9.80 0.45 -8.65
C ASN A 85 10.60 -0.46 -7.69
N LEU A 86 9.93 -1.18 -6.79
CA LEU A 86 10.62 -2.10 -5.89
C LEU A 86 11.02 -3.40 -6.60
N PRO A 87 12.18 -3.98 -6.24
CA PRO A 87 12.59 -5.26 -6.76
C PRO A 87 11.84 -6.42 -6.07
N THR A 88 11.78 -7.54 -6.76
CA THR A 88 11.36 -8.81 -6.19
C THR A 88 12.35 -9.27 -5.11
N ARG A 89 11.96 -9.12 -3.84
CA ARG A 89 12.81 -9.40 -2.65
C ARG A 89 13.24 -10.86 -2.46
N THR A 90 12.88 -11.79 -3.34
CA THR A 90 13.42 -13.16 -3.31
C THR A 90 14.71 -13.30 -4.12
N ARG A 91 14.98 -12.36 -5.04
CA ARG A 91 16.20 -12.35 -5.87
C ARG A 91 17.34 -11.66 -5.12
N LEU A 92 18.57 -12.11 -5.37
CA LEU A 92 19.78 -11.42 -4.90
C LEU A 92 20.10 -10.27 -5.86
N PRO A 93 20.64 -9.13 -5.37
CA PRO A 93 21.02 -8.87 -3.97
C PRO A 93 19.87 -8.41 -3.06
N TYR A 94 18.68 -8.14 -3.62
CA TYR A 94 17.55 -7.47 -2.94
C TYR A 94 17.02 -8.17 -1.70
N SER A 95 17.14 -9.50 -1.63
CA SER A 95 16.76 -10.29 -0.46
C SER A 95 17.56 -9.95 0.80
N ARG A 96 18.71 -9.29 0.65
CA ARG A 96 19.60 -8.88 1.75
C ARG A 96 19.55 -7.37 2.04
N MET A 97 18.88 -6.59 1.20
CA MET A 97 18.78 -5.14 1.33
C MET A 97 17.62 -4.75 2.27
N SER A 98 17.77 -3.62 2.94
CA SER A 98 16.69 -2.90 3.60
C SER A 98 15.69 -2.34 2.59
N LEU A 99 14.56 -1.80 3.07
CA LEU A 99 13.60 -1.14 2.19
C LEU A 99 14.21 0.10 1.52
N THR A 100 14.90 0.94 2.29
CA THR A 100 15.54 2.17 1.78
C THR A 100 16.58 1.84 0.72
N GLU A 101 17.46 0.86 0.97
CA GLU A 101 18.44 0.42 -0.03
C GLU A 101 17.77 -0.07 -1.31
N CYS A 102 16.63 -0.77 -1.22
CA CYS A 102 15.87 -1.21 -2.39
C CYS A 102 15.20 -0.06 -3.16
N ILE A 103 14.85 1.03 -2.49
CA ILE A 103 14.25 2.23 -3.12
C ILE A 103 15.33 3.03 -3.85
N ASP A 104 16.52 3.13 -3.26
CA ASP A 104 17.66 3.86 -3.83
C ASP A 104 18.42 3.06 -4.91
N TYR A 105 18.11 1.76 -5.05
CA TYR A 105 18.75 0.88 -6.02
C TYR A 105 18.19 1.09 -7.42
N ASP A 106 19.06 1.13 -8.43
CA ASP A 106 18.65 1.16 -9.84
C ASP A 106 18.22 -0.25 -10.29
N VAL A 107 16.94 -0.57 -10.09
CA VAL A 107 16.37 -1.90 -10.31
C VAL A 107 16.09 -2.11 -11.81
N PRO A 108 16.67 -3.15 -12.44
CA PRO A 108 16.31 -3.52 -13.81
C PRO A 108 14.83 -3.88 -13.94
N GLU A 109 14.20 -3.56 -15.07
CA GLU A 109 12.76 -3.80 -15.29
C GLU A 109 12.35 -5.26 -15.04
N ASP A 110 13.19 -6.22 -15.45
CA ASP A 110 12.97 -7.67 -15.27
C ASP A 110 12.99 -8.14 -13.80
N ASP A 111 13.55 -7.33 -12.90
CA ASP A 111 13.65 -7.63 -11.48
C ASP A 111 12.52 -6.97 -10.66
N LEU A 112 11.74 -6.07 -11.25
CA LEU A 112 10.64 -5.37 -10.60
C LEU A 112 9.57 -6.34 -10.09
N ILE A 113 8.86 -5.93 -9.03
CA ILE A 113 7.70 -6.69 -8.58
C ILE A 113 6.60 -6.67 -9.65
N ALA A 114 5.90 -7.80 -9.81
CA ALA A 114 4.74 -7.88 -10.69
C ALA A 114 3.65 -6.86 -10.32
N SER A 115 2.94 -6.32 -11.31
CA SER A 115 1.78 -5.42 -11.09
C SER A 115 0.70 -6.04 -10.20
N GLU A 116 0.52 -7.37 -10.25
CA GLU A 116 -0.37 -8.05 -9.31
C GLU A 116 0.07 -7.85 -7.84
N HIS A 117 1.38 -7.84 -7.60
CA HIS A 117 1.95 -7.63 -6.27
C HIS A 117 1.82 -6.17 -5.82
N VAL A 118 1.99 -5.20 -6.72
CA VAL A 118 1.66 -3.78 -6.45
C VAL A 118 0.19 -3.65 -6.05
N HIS A 119 -0.71 -4.31 -6.77
CA HIS A 119 -2.14 -4.27 -6.46
C HIS A 119 -2.48 -4.85 -5.07
N LYS A 120 -1.71 -5.83 -4.57
CA LYS A 120 -1.87 -6.32 -3.19
C LYS A 120 -1.57 -5.25 -2.13
N HIS A 121 -0.62 -4.34 -2.38
CA HIS A 121 -0.37 -3.20 -1.50
C HIS A 121 -1.64 -2.34 -1.38
N LEU A 122 -2.22 -1.96 -2.52
CA LEU A 122 -3.45 -1.18 -2.54
C LEU A 122 -4.62 -1.89 -1.82
N LYS A 123 -4.73 -3.22 -1.95
CA LYS A 123 -5.73 -4.01 -1.22
C LYS A 123 -5.54 -3.91 0.30
N LEU A 124 -4.31 -4.01 0.79
CA LEU A 124 -4.02 -3.86 2.21
C LEU A 124 -4.33 -2.44 2.70
N TRP A 125 -3.89 -1.42 1.96
CA TRP A 125 -4.10 -0.03 2.35
C TRP A 125 -5.58 0.35 2.33
N ARG A 126 -6.37 -0.14 1.38
CA ARG A 126 -7.84 -0.02 1.41
C ARG A 126 -8.45 -0.69 2.63
N SER A 127 -7.94 -1.87 2.99
CA SER A 127 -8.41 -2.58 4.18
C SER A 127 -8.09 -1.81 5.47
N LEU A 128 -6.93 -1.17 5.56
CA LEU A 128 -6.58 -0.29 6.69
C LEU A 128 -7.45 0.98 6.70
N PHE A 129 -7.39 1.79 5.65
CA PHE A 129 -8.06 3.09 5.67
C PHE A 129 -9.57 3.02 5.51
N LYS A 130 -10.07 2.27 4.52
CA LYS A 130 -11.52 2.24 4.24
C LYS A 130 -12.25 1.29 5.17
N THR A 131 -11.78 0.05 5.28
CA THR A 131 -12.52 -0.95 6.07
C THR A 131 -12.35 -0.73 7.56
N TYR A 132 -11.12 -0.51 8.04
CA TYR A 132 -10.88 -0.40 9.47
C TYR A 132 -11.12 1.01 9.99
N LEU A 133 -10.39 2.02 9.48
CA LEU A 133 -10.43 3.38 10.03
C LEU A 133 -11.72 4.15 9.73
N VAL A 134 -12.33 3.96 8.55
CA VAL A 134 -13.64 4.55 8.24
C VAL A 134 -14.75 3.66 8.78
N ASN A 135 -14.94 2.45 8.23
CA ASN A 135 -16.18 1.70 8.45
C ASN A 135 -16.31 1.02 9.82
N GLN A 136 -15.21 0.73 10.53
CA GLN A 136 -15.25 -0.03 11.79
C GLN A 136 -14.95 0.81 13.02
N LYS A 137 -14.09 1.82 12.89
CA LYS A 137 -13.64 2.65 14.02
C LYS A 137 -14.18 4.08 13.97
N ASP A 138 -14.79 4.49 12.86
CA ASP A 138 -15.31 5.85 12.65
C ASP A 138 -14.26 6.96 12.93
N ILE A 139 -12.96 6.64 12.76
CA ILE A 139 -11.82 7.56 12.97
C ILE A 139 -11.71 8.52 11.78
N LEU A 140 -11.98 8.03 10.58
CA LEU A 140 -11.95 8.81 9.35
C LEU A 140 -13.34 8.90 8.74
N THR A 141 -13.71 10.08 8.26
CA THR A 141 -14.95 10.27 7.50
C THR A 141 -14.81 9.79 6.05
N LYS A 142 -13.60 9.83 5.50
CA LYS A 142 -13.29 9.43 4.12
C LYS A 142 -11.93 8.75 4.04
N SER A 143 -11.83 7.72 3.19
CA SER A 143 -10.55 7.05 2.99
C SER A 143 -9.68 7.79 1.96
N PRO A 144 -8.37 7.97 2.20
CA PRO A 144 -7.44 8.46 1.18
C PRO A 144 -7.32 7.50 -0.02
N THR A 145 -7.76 6.24 0.11
CA THR A 145 -7.78 5.27 -0.99
C THR A 145 -9.00 5.38 -1.91
N ASP A 146 -9.99 6.20 -1.55
CA ASP A 146 -11.26 6.28 -2.30
C ASP A 146 -11.03 6.84 -3.72
N GLY A 147 -11.46 6.09 -4.73
CA GLY A 147 -11.30 6.46 -6.15
C GLY A 147 -9.88 6.27 -6.70
N ILE A 148 -8.98 5.60 -5.99
CA ILE A 148 -7.71 5.13 -6.55
C ILE A 148 -7.95 3.73 -7.13
N SER A 149 -7.63 3.52 -8.41
CA SER A 149 -7.55 2.20 -9.04
C SER A 149 -6.10 1.92 -9.43
N TYR A 150 -5.77 0.63 -9.60
CA TYR A 150 -4.48 0.20 -10.12
C TYR A 150 -4.73 -0.94 -11.11
N GLU A 151 -4.24 -0.77 -12.34
CA GLU A 151 -4.38 -1.74 -13.41
C GLU A 151 -3.37 -2.87 -13.25
N VAL A 152 -3.86 -4.11 -13.14
CA VAL A 152 -2.99 -5.28 -13.09
C VAL A 152 -2.70 -5.72 -14.52
N LYS A 153 -1.45 -5.53 -14.96
CA LYS A 153 -0.95 -6.15 -16.18
C LYS A 153 -0.75 -7.64 -15.95
N SER A 154 -1.14 -8.46 -16.92
CA SER A 154 -0.99 -9.91 -16.84
C SER A 154 0.46 -10.28 -17.14
N ASN A 155 1.17 -10.79 -16.13
CA ASN A 155 2.53 -11.34 -16.28
C ASN A 155 2.51 -12.81 -16.75
N ARG A 156 1.40 -13.28 -17.33
CA ARG A 156 1.37 -14.61 -17.97
C ARG A 156 2.39 -14.60 -19.10
N GLY A 157 3.55 -15.21 -18.85
CA GLY A 157 4.47 -15.61 -19.91
C GLY A 157 3.66 -16.29 -21.01
N GLY A 158 3.90 -15.92 -22.26
CA GLY A 158 3.15 -16.42 -23.41
C GLY A 158 3.00 -17.94 -23.33
N ASN A 159 1.84 -18.45 -23.74
CA ASN A 159 1.64 -19.89 -23.85
C ASN A 159 2.73 -20.44 -24.76
N TYR A 160 3.49 -21.44 -24.29
CA TYR A 160 4.44 -22.13 -25.15
C TYR A 160 3.69 -22.68 -26.36
N THR A 161 4.13 -22.28 -27.55
CA THR A 161 3.66 -22.86 -28.80
C THR A 161 4.05 -24.34 -28.85
N SER A 162 3.32 -25.15 -29.64
CA SER A 162 3.64 -26.58 -29.80
C SER A 162 5.09 -26.82 -30.25
N SER A 163 5.66 -25.89 -31.03
CA SER A 163 7.07 -25.89 -31.44
C SER A 163 8.04 -25.61 -30.29
N GLU A 164 7.74 -24.65 -29.41
CA GLU A 164 8.53 -24.37 -28.20
C GLU A 164 8.50 -25.54 -27.21
N LEU A 165 7.34 -26.14 -26.97
CA LEU A 165 7.21 -27.35 -26.14
C LEU A 165 7.99 -28.52 -26.72
N SER A 166 7.94 -28.72 -28.05
CA SER A 166 8.70 -29.76 -28.75
C SER A 166 10.21 -29.54 -28.63
N ARG A 167 10.66 -28.28 -28.66
CA ARG A 167 12.07 -27.91 -28.48
C ARG A 167 12.54 -28.17 -27.04
N ILE A 168 11.75 -27.76 -26.04
CA ILE A 168 12.03 -28.03 -24.63
C ILE A 168 12.10 -29.54 -24.39
N LYS A 169 11.12 -30.30 -24.88
CA LYS A 169 11.09 -31.77 -24.75
C LYS A 169 12.33 -32.42 -25.36
N ARG A 170 12.80 -31.94 -26.52
CA ARG A 170 14.02 -32.46 -27.19
C ARG A 170 15.30 -32.14 -26.42
N ILE A 171 15.37 -31.00 -25.75
CA ILE A 171 16.53 -30.58 -24.94
C ILE A 171 16.58 -31.38 -23.64
N SER A 172 15.44 -31.55 -22.96
CA SER A 172 15.36 -32.31 -21.70
C SER A 172 15.57 -33.81 -21.87
N PHE A 173 15.41 -34.35 -23.08
CA PHE A 173 15.55 -35.77 -23.39
C PHE A 173 16.80 -36.09 -24.24
N ARG A 174 17.89 -35.34 -24.07
CA ARG A 174 19.19 -35.79 -24.60
C ARG A 174 19.69 -36.95 -23.71
N PRO A 175 19.81 -38.19 -24.22
CA PRO A 175 20.52 -39.22 -23.48
C PRO A 175 21.98 -38.76 -23.33
N THR A 176 22.48 -38.78 -22.11
CA THR A 176 23.89 -38.60 -21.82
C THR A 176 24.64 -39.65 -22.63
N ARG A 177 25.40 -39.23 -23.65
CA ARG A 177 26.28 -40.15 -24.38
C ARG A 177 27.34 -40.62 -23.39
N GLN A 178 27.30 -41.91 -23.03
CA GLN A 178 28.48 -42.63 -22.58
C GLN A 178 29.36 -42.92 -23.79
#